data_AF-A0A0C2A5M6-F1
#
_entry.id   AF-A0A0C2A5M6-F1
#
_cell.length_a   1.000
_cell.length_b   1.000
_cell.length_c   1.000
_cell.angle_alpha   90.00
_cell.angle_beta   90.00
_cell.angle_gamma   90.00
#
_symmetry.space_group_name_H-M   'P 1'
#
loop_
_entity.id
_entity.type
_entity.pdbx_description
1 polymer ?
#
loop_
_entity_poly.entity_id
_entity_poly.type
_entity_poly.pdbx_seq_one_letter_code
_entity_poly.pdbx_strand_id
1 'polypeptide(L)'
;MTSLSGCDKSKPATDDPSTTSGVAADDGGGDDGGAVEPAEKAPATWAEMDRDARMTFMGTKVLPAMKESFKAQGFDTFKCANCHGADYKEVDFKMPNDLTPLNPDNPIQSGMDLDEEMTKFMVSSVLPQMAELLGEETDVTTGKGEFGCLSCHLSE
;
A
#
# COMPACT_ATOMS: atom_id res chain seq x y z
N MET A 1 56.86 -29.39 -9.99
CA MET A 1 56.47 -28.23 -10.82
C MET A 1 55.30 -27.55 -10.12
N THR A 2 55.56 -26.94 -8.95
CA THR A 2 55.93 -25.51 -8.76
C THR A 2 54.72 -24.62 -9.10
N SER A 3 53.84 -24.34 -8.14
CA SER A 3 53.82 -23.17 -7.22
C SER A 3 53.80 -21.79 -7.91
N LEU A 4 52.84 -20.97 -7.47
CA LEU A 4 52.90 -19.54 -7.07
C LEU A 4 51.48 -18.93 -7.25
N SER A 5 50.63 -18.74 -6.23
CA SER A 5 50.69 -17.91 -5.00
C SER A 5 50.60 -16.39 -5.21
N GLY A 6 49.73 -15.76 -4.41
CA GLY A 6 49.63 -14.32 -4.10
C GLY A 6 48.21 -13.79 -4.31
N CYS A 7 47.27 -13.71 -3.35
CA CYS A 7 47.26 -13.02 -2.05
C CYS A 7 47.69 -11.55 -2.13
N ASP A 8 46.79 -10.60 -1.82
CA ASP A 8 47.05 -9.68 -0.71
C ASP A 8 45.77 -9.05 -0.15
N LYS A 9 45.61 -9.19 1.16
CA LYS A 9 44.65 -8.54 2.03
C LYS A 9 45.50 -7.72 2.98
N SER A 10 45.40 -6.40 2.95
CA SER A 10 46.12 -5.54 3.91
C SER A 10 45.24 -4.37 4.40
N LYS A 11 44.99 -4.39 5.71
CA LYS A 11 44.88 -3.27 6.67
C LYS A 11 46.06 -3.52 7.67
N PRO A 12 46.58 -2.58 8.51
CA PRO A 12 45.91 -1.42 9.15
C PRO A 12 46.85 -0.19 9.44
N ALA A 13 46.36 0.81 10.21
CA ALA A 13 47.06 1.70 11.20
C ALA A 13 46.14 2.91 11.48
N THR A 14 45.61 3.26 12.68
CA THR A 14 46.15 3.72 14.00
C THR A 14 46.86 5.07 14.00
N ASP A 15 46.30 5.97 14.84
CA ASP A 15 46.65 7.27 15.48
C ASP A 15 48.02 7.93 15.16
N ASP A 16 48.26 9.26 15.22
CA ASP A 16 47.94 10.26 16.25
C ASP A 16 48.40 11.70 15.76
N PRO A 17 48.74 12.72 16.59
CA PRO A 17 48.04 14.01 16.79
C PRO A 17 48.73 15.24 16.17
N SER A 18 48.05 16.40 16.18
CA SER A 18 48.68 17.69 16.53
C SER A 18 47.67 18.81 16.76
N THR A 19 47.52 19.14 18.04
CA THR A 19 47.20 20.43 18.66
C THR A 19 47.84 21.64 17.96
N THR A 20 47.13 22.77 17.84
CA THR A 20 47.52 24.09 18.43
C THR A 20 46.33 25.08 18.47
N SER A 21 46.12 25.63 19.67
CA SER A 21 45.70 26.98 20.07
C SER A 21 44.93 27.85 19.07
N GLY A 22 43.77 28.45 19.35
CA GLY A 22 43.22 28.96 20.60
C GLY A 22 43.02 30.48 20.46
N VAL A 23 41.79 30.99 20.60
CA VAL A 23 41.50 32.31 21.19
C VAL A 23 40.00 32.41 21.55
N ALA A 24 39.75 33.18 22.60
CA ALA A 24 38.57 33.23 23.43
C ALA A 24 37.37 34.02 22.86
N ALA A 25 36.21 33.64 23.40
CA ALA A 25 35.06 34.44 23.84
C ALA A 25 34.33 35.36 22.82
N ASP A 26 33.06 35.05 22.59
CA ASP A 26 32.00 36.07 22.58
C ASP A 26 30.66 35.48 23.05
N ASP A 27 29.90 36.37 23.68
CA ASP A 27 28.65 36.23 24.44
C ASP A 27 27.44 35.75 23.62
N GLY A 28 26.52 35.02 24.25
CA GLY A 28 25.30 34.56 23.59
C GLY A 28 24.48 33.58 24.42
N GLY A 29 24.04 34.00 25.60
CA GLY A 29 23.12 33.22 26.43
C GLY A 29 21.75 33.04 25.78
N GLY A 30 21.39 31.77 25.54
CA GLY A 30 20.01 31.28 25.65
C GLY A 30 19.08 31.55 24.47
N ASP A 31 19.36 30.93 23.32
CA ASP A 31 18.28 30.45 22.45
C ASP A 31 17.59 29.32 23.20
N ASP A 32 16.39 29.58 23.75
CA ASP A 32 15.46 28.54 24.20
C ASP A 32 14.91 27.85 22.93
N GLY A 33 15.82 27.20 22.21
CA GLY A 33 15.58 26.25 21.15
C GLY A 33 14.98 25.03 21.80
N GLY A 34 13.68 25.14 22.12
CA GLY A 34 12.83 24.02 22.42
C GLY A 34 13.02 23.02 21.29
N ALA A 35 13.74 21.95 21.60
CA ALA A 35 13.86 20.79 20.75
C ALA A 35 12.43 20.29 20.53
N VAL A 36 11.83 20.73 19.44
CA VAL A 36 10.65 20.10 18.88
C VAL A 36 11.14 18.77 18.34
N GLU A 37 11.00 17.75 19.19
CA GLU A 37 10.93 16.35 18.78
C GLU A 37 10.14 16.32 17.46
N PRO A 38 10.68 15.72 16.37
CA PRO A 38 9.94 15.61 15.13
C PRO A 38 8.63 14.91 15.44
N ALA A 39 7.52 15.65 15.32
CA ALA A 39 6.20 15.06 15.42
C ALA A 39 6.19 13.87 14.46
N GLU A 40 5.99 12.65 14.99
CA GLU A 40 5.83 11.47 14.16
C GLU A 40 4.74 11.79 13.15
N LYS A 41 5.15 11.84 11.88
CA LYS A 41 4.23 12.14 10.78
C LYS A 41 3.15 11.07 10.83
N ALA A 42 1.88 11.48 10.90
CA ALA A 42 0.77 10.54 10.82
C ALA A 42 0.99 9.59 9.63
N PRO A 43 0.64 8.30 9.76
CA PRO A 43 0.80 7.35 8.66
C PRO A 43 0.11 7.91 7.41
N ALA A 44 0.81 7.86 6.27
CA ALA A 44 0.28 8.35 5.01
C ALA A 44 -1.05 7.65 4.69
N THR A 45 -2.06 8.44 4.33
CA THR A 45 -3.31 7.92 3.76
C THR A 45 -3.04 7.37 2.36
N TRP A 46 -3.89 6.47 1.84
CA TRP A 46 -3.73 5.91 0.49
C TRP A 46 -3.53 6.99 -0.59
N ALA A 47 -4.27 8.09 -0.47
CA ALA A 47 -4.18 9.24 -1.36
C ALA A 47 -2.78 9.88 -1.38
N GLU A 48 -2.06 9.86 -0.26
CA GLU A 48 -0.73 10.43 -0.08
C GLU A 48 0.41 9.44 -0.42
N MET A 49 0.10 8.15 -0.55
CA MET A 49 1.09 7.12 -0.88
C MET A 49 1.55 7.24 -2.34
N ASP A 50 2.86 7.15 -2.56
CA ASP A 50 3.43 6.93 -3.89
C ASP A 50 3.21 5.48 -4.37
N ARG A 51 3.66 5.19 -5.59
CA ARG A 51 3.46 3.88 -6.22
C ARG A 51 4.05 2.72 -5.40
N ASP A 52 5.26 2.86 -4.87
CA ASP A 52 5.92 1.76 -4.15
C ASP A 52 5.33 1.57 -2.75
N ALA A 53 4.92 2.65 -2.10
CA ALA A 53 4.14 2.62 -0.87
C ALA A 53 2.77 1.94 -1.10
N ARG A 54 2.06 2.28 -2.17
CA ARG A 54 0.79 1.62 -2.54
C ARG A 54 0.95 0.14 -2.81
N MET A 55 1.98 -0.26 -3.56
CA MET A 55 2.27 -1.67 -3.81
C MET A 55 2.56 -2.44 -2.52
N THR A 56 3.35 -1.85 -1.62
CA THR A 56 3.62 -2.42 -0.31
C THR A 56 2.35 -2.53 0.53
N PHE A 57 1.54 -1.47 0.56
CA PHE A 57 0.26 -1.44 1.27
C PHE A 57 -0.71 -2.51 0.74
N MET A 58 -0.86 -2.61 -0.57
CA MET A 58 -1.68 -3.63 -1.22
C MET A 58 -1.23 -5.04 -0.86
N GLY A 59 0.08 -5.32 -0.89
CA GLY A 59 0.61 -6.65 -0.58
C GLY A 59 0.56 -7.04 0.91
N THR A 60 0.66 -6.06 1.81
CA THR A 60 0.83 -6.32 3.26
C THR A 60 -0.41 -6.03 4.11
N LYS A 61 -1.33 -5.20 3.62
CA LYS A 61 -2.56 -4.82 4.32
C LYS A 61 -3.80 -5.31 3.59
N VAL A 62 -3.96 -4.93 2.32
CA VAL A 62 -5.17 -5.23 1.56
C VAL A 62 -5.30 -6.71 1.21
N LEU A 63 -4.29 -7.28 0.56
CA LEU A 63 -4.34 -8.67 0.10
C LEU A 63 -4.59 -9.67 1.24
N PRO A 64 -3.92 -9.58 2.41
CA PRO A 64 -4.22 -10.46 3.54
C PRO A 64 -5.65 -10.31 4.07
N ALA A 65 -6.15 -9.06 4.22
CA ALA A 65 -7.50 -8.80 4.71
C ALA A 65 -8.56 -9.35 3.74
N MET A 66 -8.42 -9.07 2.44
CA MET A 66 -9.33 -9.61 1.42
C MET A 66 -9.27 -11.14 1.37
N LYS A 67 -8.08 -11.72 1.46
CA LYS A 67 -7.94 -13.19 1.48
C LYS A 67 -8.68 -13.82 2.65
N GLU A 68 -8.71 -13.17 3.82
CA GLU A 68 -9.48 -13.64 4.98
C GLU A 68 -10.99 -13.60 4.70
N SER A 69 -11.50 -12.48 4.19
CA SER A 69 -12.92 -12.31 3.86
C SER A 69 -13.38 -13.31 2.80
N PHE A 70 -12.61 -13.49 1.73
CA PHE A 70 -12.92 -14.49 0.69
C PHE A 70 -12.80 -15.93 1.21
N LYS A 71 -11.84 -16.22 2.09
CA LYS A 71 -11.75 -17.53 2.74
C LYS A 71 -12.97 -17.81 3.62
N ALA A 72 -13.47 -16.81 4.36
CA ALA A 72 -14.69 -16.95 5.16
C ALA A 72 -15.93 -17.24 4.29
N GLN A 73 -15.94 -16.73 3.05
CA GLN A 73 -16.96 -17.04 2.03
C GLN A 73 -16.74 -18.39 1.33
N GLY A 74 -15.68 -19.14 1.67
CA GLY A 74 -15.41 -20.47 1.12
C GLY A 74 -14.47 -20.52 -0.08
N PHE A 75 -13.80 -19.42 -0.42
CA PHE A 75 -12.80 -19.42 -1.49
C PHE A 75 -11.42 -19.87 -0.99
N ASP A 76 -10.83 -20.86 -1.65
CA ASP A 76 -9.51 -21.40 -1.28
C ASP A 76 -8.35 -20.47 -1.67
N THR A 77 -8.54 -19.67 -2.72
CA THR A 77 -7.49 -18.84 -3.29
C THR A 77 -7.97 -17.42 -3.56
N PHE A 78 -7.16 -16.46 -3.14
CA PHE A 78 -7.32 -15.05 -3.47
C PHE A 78 -5.95 -14.45 -3.77
N LYS A 79 -5.85 -13.71 -4.88
CA LYS A 79 -4.61 -13.21 -5.48
C LYS A 79 -4.84 -11.82 -6.07
N CYS A 80 -3.77 -11.10 -6.40
CA CYS A 80 -3.84 -9.77 -7.04
C CYS A 80 -4.72 -9.77 -8.31
N ALA A 81 -4.65 -10.86 -9.10
CA ALA A 81 -5.40 -10.99 -10.34
C ALA A 81 -6.92 -10.99 -10.16
N ASN A 82 -7.43 -11.31 -8.96
CA ASN A 82 -8.88 -11.31 -8.70
C ASN A 82 -9.48 -9.90 -8.78
N CYS A 83 -8.69 -8.86 -8.52
CA CYS A 83 -9.14 -7.46 -8.62
C CYS A 83 -8.49 -6.72 -9.80
N HIS A 84 -7.27 -7.07 -10.17
CA HIS A 84 -6.50 -6.36 -11.19
C HIS A 84 -6.47 -7.06 -12.57
N GLY A 85 -7.15 -8.19 -12.72
CA GLY A 85 -7.18 -8.96 -13.97
C GLY A 85 -6.00 -9.93 -14.11
N ALA A 86 -6.05 -10.85 -15.07
CA ALA A 86 -4.98 -11.84 -15.28
C ALA A 86 -3.67 -11.20 -15.78
N ASP A 87 -3.79 -10.09 -16.49
CA ASP A 87 -2.72 -9.27 -17.09
C ASP A 87 -2.25 -8.13 -16.17
N TYR A 88 -2.58 -8.17 -14.88
CA TYR A 88 -2.31 -7.10 -13.91
C TYR A 88 -0.87 -6.54 -13.92
N LYS A 89 0.14 -7.34 -14.27
CA LYS A 89 1.53 -6.85 -14.37
C LYS A 89 1.79 -6.05 -15.65
N GLU A 90 1.09 -6.36 -16.72
CA GLU A 90 1.21 -5.73 -18.04
C GLU A 90 0.49 -4.37 -18.06
N VAL A 91 -0.63 -4.27 -17.33
CA VAL A 91 -1.43 -3.03 -17.22
C VAL A 91 -1.09 -2.19 -15.98
N ASP A 92 0.01 -2.51 -15.28
CA ASP A 92 0.45 -1.85 -14.03
C ASP A 92 -0.68 -1.74 -12.98
N PHE A 93 -1.36 -2.86 -12.74
CA PHE A 93 -2.38 -3.05 -11.71
C PHE A 93 -3.57 -2.09 -11.84
N LYS A 94 -3.83 -1.56 -13.04
CA LYS A 94 -5.00 -0.70 -13.28
C LYS A 94 -6.30 -1.47 -13.06
N MET A 95 -7.29 -0.74 -12.56
CA MET A 95 -8.68 -1.15 -12.44
C MET A 95 -9.56 -0.11 -13.16
N PRO A 96 -10.79 -0.44 -13.58
CA PRO A 96 -11.46 -1.74 -13.48
C PRO A 96 -10.78 -2.84 -14.30
N ASN A 97 -11.11 -4.11 -14.01
CA ASN A 97 -10.61 -5.26 -14.77
C ASN A 97 -11.72 -5.91 -15.62
N ASP A 98 -11.51 -7.14 -16.07
CA ASP A 98 -12.43 -7.92 -16.91
C ASP A 98 -13.57 -8.62 -16.14
N LEU A 99 -13.86 -8.19 -14.91
CA LEU A 99 -15.06 -8.64 -14.19
C LEU A 99 -16.32 -8.28 -14.97
N THR A 100 -17.38 -9.08 -14.76
CA THR A 100 -18.67 -8.89 -15.42
C THR A 100 -19.12 -7.43 -15.30
N PRO A 101 -19.36 -6.73 -16.42
CA PRO A 101 -19.84 -5.35 -16.37
C PRO A 101 -21.15 -5.23 -15.60
N LEU A 102 -21.36 -4.08 -14.95
CA LEU A 102 -22.56 -3.79 -14.18
C LEU A 102 -23.23 -2.53 -14.70
N ASN A 103 -24.55 -2.46 -14.55
CA ASN A 103 -25.32 -1.26 -14.84
C ASN A 103 -24.88 -0.08 -13.93
N PRO A 104 -24.45 1.06 -14.47
CA PRO A 104 -23.93 2.17 -13.67
C PRO A 104 -24.99 2.92 -12.86
N ASP A 105 -26.25 2.86 -13.28
CA ASP A 105 -27.35 3.51 -12.57
C ASP A 105 -27.75 2.71 -11.33
N ASN A 106 -27.75 1.37 -11.42
CA ASN A 106 -28.16 0.45 -10.35
C ASN A 106 -27.22 -0.77 -10.23
N PRO A 107 -25.94 -0.58 -9.84
CA PRO A 107 -24.94 -1.63 -9.94
C PRO A 107 -25.19 -2.79 -8.96
N ILE A 108 -25.74 -2.52 -7.78
CA ILE A 108 -26.11 -3.58 -6.83
C ILE A 108 -27.21 -4.46 -7.42
N GLN A 109 -28.28 -3.88 -7.98
CA GLN A 109 -29.36 -4.68 -8.57
C GLN A 109 -28.83 -5.49 -9.77
N SER A 110 -28.00 -4.88 -10.62
CA SER A 110 -27.32 -5.58 -11.71
C SER A 110 -26.52 -6.78 -11.22
N GLY A 111 -25.78 -6.63 -10.11
CA GLY A 111 -25.06 -7.73 -9.48
C GLY A 111 -26.00 -8.80 -8.91
N MET A 112 -27.08 -8.38 -8.23
CA MET A 112 -28.06 -9.29 -7.64
C MET A 112 -28.76 -10.16 -8.70
N ASP A 113 -28.99 -9.60 -9.88
CA ASP A 113 -29.59 -10.33 -11.02
C ASP A 113 -28.62 -11.37 -11.61
N LEU A 114 -27.31 -11.19 -11.44
CA LEU A 114 -26.26 -12.11 -11.89
C LEU A 114 -25.95 -13.19 -10.85
N ASP A 115 -25.72 -12.77 -9.61
CA ASP A 115 -25.39 -13.61 -8.48
C ASP A 115 -25.74 -12.90 -7.17
N GLU A 116 -26.91 -13.24 -6.61
CA GLU A 116 -27.44 -12.66 -5.39
C GLU A 116 -26.55 -12.95 -4.17
N GLU A 117 -25.99 -14.15 -4.05
CA GLU A 117 -25.15 -14.52 -2.91
C GLU A 117 -23.84 -13.76 -2.93
N MET A 118 -23.16 -13.75 -4.09
CA MET A 118 -21.91 -13.03 -4.24
C MET A 118 -22.11 -11.53 -4.11
N THR A 119 -23.19 -10.98 -4.64
CA THR A 119 -23.45 -9.54 -4.49
C THR A 119 -23.69 -9.14 -3.05
N LYS A 120 -24.43 -9.95 -2.28
CA LYS A 120 -24.58 -9.75 -0.82
C LYS A 120 -23.23 -9.78 -0.12
N PHE A 121 -22.36 -10.74 -0.46
CA PHE A 121 -21.01 -10.78 0.10
C PHE A 121 -20.19 -9.53 -0.29
N MET A 122 -20.25 -9.10 -1.54
CA MET A 122 -19.54 -7.91 -2.01
C MET A 122 -19.97 -6.66 -1.25
N VAL A 123 -21.28 -6.39 -1.11
CA VAL A 123 -21.78 -5.17 -0.44
C VAL A 123 -21.62 -5.21 1.07
N SER A 124 -21.66 -6.39 1.70
CA SER A 124 -21.58 -6.52 3.15
C SER A 124 -20.15 -6.62 3.69
N SER A 125 -19.22 -7.13 2.89
CA SER A 125 -17.85 -7.43 3.33
C SER A 125 -16.80 -6.72 2.48
N VAL A 126 -16.81 -6.92 1.16
CA VAL A 126 -15.71 -6.48 0.30
C VAL A 126 -15.68 -4.97 0.12
N LEU A 127 -16.80 -4.36 -0.31
CA LEU A 127 -16.89 -2.90 -0.50
C LEU A 127 -16.53 -2.11 0.77
N PRO A 128 -17.18 -2.34 1.93
CA PRO A 128 -16.89 -1.55 3.12
C PRO A 128 -15.47 -1.74 3.63
N GLN A 129 -14.94 -2.97 3.58
CA GLN A 129 -13.57 -3.24 4.04
C GLN A 129 -12.51 -2.61 3.12
N MET A 130 -12.74 -2.60 1.80
CA MET A 130 -11.85 -1.92 0.86
C MET A 130 -11.87 -0.41 1.06
N ALA A 131 -13.06 0.18 1.17
CA ALA A 131 -13.24 1.60 1.46
C ALA A 131 -12.51 2.00 2.75
N GLU A 132 -12.67 1.23 3.83
CA GLU A 132 -11.98 1.46 5.10
C GLU A 132 -10.45 1.39 4.96
N LEU A 133 -9.92 0.36 4.28
CA LEU A 133 -8.49 0.18 4.10
C LEU A 133 -7.86 1.30 3.25
N LEU A 134 -8.59 1.79 2.25
CA LEU A 134 -8.12 2.87 1.38
C LEU A 134 -8.39 4.26 1.96
N GLY A 135 -9.21 4.36 3.02
CA GLY A 135 -9.67 5.65 3.54
C GLY A 135 -10.53 6.40 2.53
N GLU A 136 -11.33 5.65 1.77
CA GLU A 136 -12.27 6.14 0.77
C GLU A 136 -13.71 5.97 1.27
N GLU A 137 -14.62 6.84 0.84
CA GLU A 137 -16.03 6.72 1.18
C GLU A 137 -16.77 5.73 0.26
N THR A 138 -17.71 4.97 0.84
CA THR A 138 -18.58 4.06 0.09
C THR A 138 -20.01 4.07 0.63
N ASP A 139 -20.99 4.08 -0.26
CA ASP A 139 -22.39 3.85 0.04
C ASP A 139 -22.77 2.42 -0.36
N VAL A 140 -22.76 1.53 0.63
CA VAL A 140 -23.11 0.11 0.47
C VAL A 140 -24.58 -0.12 0.09
N THR A 141 -25.44 0.90 0.18
CA THR A 141 -26.85 0.78 -0.22
C THR A 141 -27.07 1.04 -1.70
N THR A 142 -26.17 1.80 -2.34
CA THR A 142 -26.24 2.13 -3.77
C THR A 142 -25.10 1.52 -4.58
N GLY A 143 -24.02 1.08 -3.92
CA GLY A 143 -22.82 0.57 -4.56
C GLY A 143 -21.96 1.67 -5.17
N LYS A 144 -22.16 2.91 -4.74
CA LYS A 144 -21.52 4.13 -5.26
C LYS A 144 -20.66 4.77 -4.18
N GLY A 145 -19.74 5.65 -4.56
CA GLY A 145 -18.81 6.29 -3.64
C GLY A 145 -17.49 6.59 -4.33
N GLU A 146 -16.48 6.97 -3.55
CA GLU A 146 -15.10 7.02 -4.01
C GLU A 146 -14.60 5.60 -4.31
N PHE A 147 -14.94 4.65 -3.44
CA PHE A 147 -14.88 3.22 -3.71
C PHE A 147 -16.28 2.64 -3.88
N GLY A 148 -16.57 2.00 -5.01
CA GLY A 148 -17.88 1.42 -5.33
C GLY A 148 -17.79 0.22 -6.26
N CYS A 149 -18.95 -0.28 -6.70
CA CYS A 149 -19.02 -1.45 -7.58
C CYS A 149 -18.19 -1.25 -8.86
N LEU A 150 -18.23 -0.04 -9.42
CA LEU A 150 -17.50 0.31 -10.65
C LEU A 150 -16.01 0.62 -10.42
N SER A 151 -15.51 0.53 -9.18
CA SER A 151 -14.07 0.57 -8.91
C SER A 151 -13.37 -0.72 -9.36
N CYS A 152 -14.12 -1.83 -9.42
CA CYS A 152 -13.63 -3.13 -9.87
C CYS A 152 -14.31 -3.60 -11.16
N HIS A 153 -15.62 -3.35 -11.29
CA HIS A 153 -16.41 -3.77 -12.45
C HIS A 153 -16.41 -2.68 -13.54
N LEU A 154 -16.43 -3.11 -14.80
CA LEU A 154 -16.70 -2.21 -15.91
C LEU A 154 -18.17 -1.74 -15.89
N SER A 155 -18.43 -0.58 -16.49
CA SER A 155 -19.80 -0.18 -16.83
C SER A 155 -20.25 -0.93 -18.09
N GLU A 156 -21.50 -1.38 -18.09
CA GLU A 156 -22.21 -1.77 -19.32
C GLU A 156 -22.38 -0.60 -20.30
#